data_AF-A0A529JRI0-F1
#
_entry.id   AF-A0A529JRI0-F1
#
_cell.length_a   1.000
_cell.length_b   1.000
_cell.length_c   1.000
_cell.angle_alpha   90.00
_cell.angle_beta   90.00
_cell.angle_gamma   90.00
#
_symmetry.space_group_name_H-M   'P 1'
#
loop_
_entity.id
_entity.type
_entity.pdbx_description
1 polymer ?
#
loop_
_entity_poly.entity_id
_entity_poly.type
_entity_poly.pdbx_seq_one_letter_code
_entity_poly.pdbx_strand_id
1 'polypeptide(L)' 'SGGNTVIGDGTKIDNLVQIAHNVRIGRHCIITAQVGIAGSTVLEDCVAVGGHSAIAGHLHIGHGAQVAAASRLMR' A
#
# COMPACT_ATOMS: atom_id res chain seq x y z
N SER A 1 21.85 3.11 -2.91
CA SER A 1 21.36 1.71 -2.91
C SER A 1 20.07 1.68 -2.11
N GLY A 2 18.92 1.54 -2.78
CA GLY A 2 17.61 1.61 -2.12
C GLY A 2 17.26 0.30 -1.41
N GLY A 3 16.69 0.37 -0.21
CA GLY A 3 16.31 -0.80 0.60
C GLY A 3 15.28 -1.71 -0.07
N ASN A 4 15.05 -2.90 0.48
CA ASN A 4 14.12 -3.85 -0.12
C ASN A 4 12.68 -3.32 -0.14
N THR A 5 11.92 -3.68 -1.19
CA THR A 5 10.45 -3.70 -1.09
C THR A 5 10.06 -4.87 -0.20
N VAL A 6 9.21 -4.62 0.79
CA VAL A 6 8.84 -5.63 1.81
C VAL A 6 7.32 -5.71 1.91
N ILE A 7 6.82 -6.94 1.92
CA ILE A 7 5.41 -7.26 2.15
C ILE A 7 5.35 -8.16 3.39
N GLY A 8 4.67 -7.71 4.44
CA GLY A 8 4.53 -8.44 5.70
C GLY A 8 3.61 -9.65 5.59
N ASP A 9 3.80 -10.60 6.51
CA ASP A 9 3.02 -11.84 6.58
C ASP A 9 1.50 -11.61 6.63
N GLY A 10 0.77 -12.50 5.96
CA GLY A 10 -0.69 -12.51 5.95
C GLY A 10 -1.36 -11.36 5.18
N THR A 11 -0.57 -10.46 4.59
CA THR A 11 -1.05 -9.44 3.65
C THR A 11 -1.57 -10.09 2.38
N LYS A 12 -2.71 -9.60 1.89
CA LYS A 12 -3.41 -10.12 0.71
C LYS A 12 -3.43 -9.04 -0.35
N ILE A 13 -3.00 -9.40 -1.55
CA ILE A 13 -2.87 -8.51 -2.70
C ILE A 13 -3.66 -9.13 -3.85
N ASP A 14 -4.58 -8.34 -4.40
CA ASP A 14 -5.45 -8.75 -5.51
C ASP A 14 -4.80 -8.45 -6.87
N ASN A 15 -5.53 -8.72 -7.95
CA ASN A 15 -5.06 -8.61 -9.32
C ASN A 15 -4.65 -7.17 -9.69
N LEU A 16 -3.58 -7.07 -10.49
CA LEU A 16 -3.12 -5.82 -11.10
C LEU A 16 -2.77 -4.71 -10.10
N VAL A 17 -2.33 -5.06 -8.89
CA VAL A 17 -1.76 -4.10 -7.94
C VAL A 17 -0.31 -3.78 -8.31
N GLN A 18 0.02 -2.49 -8.35
CA GLN A 18 1.38 -2.02 -8.59
C GLN A 18 2.06 -1.63 -7.27
N ILE A 19 3.20 -2.26 -6.97
CA ILE A 19 4.05 -1.95 -5.81
C ILE A 19 5.40 -1.44 -6.32
N ALA A 20 5.69 -0.16 -6.08
CA ALA A 20 6.94 0.45 -6.51
C ALA A 20 8.14 0.08 -5.63
N HIS A 21 9.30 0.67 -5.95
CA HIS A 21 10.54 0.46 -5.21
C HIS A 21 10.44 0.97 -3.76
N ASN A 22 11.04 0.23 -2.82
CA ASN A 22 11.16 0.60 -1.40
C ASN A 22 9.83 0.73 -0.65
N VAL A 23 8.71 0.27 -1.21
CA VAL A 23 7.44 0.21 -0.49
C VAL A 23 7.58 -0.79 0.66
N ARG A 24 7.04 -0.43 1.83
CA ARG A 24 6.96 -1.32 3.00
C ARG A 24 5.50 -1.49 3.36
N ILE A 25 4.97 -2.69 3.19
CA ILE A 25 3.62 -3.05 3.60
C ILE A 25 3.72 -3.90 4.86
N GLY A 26 2.99 -3.53 5.91
CA GLY A 26 2.88 -4.26 7.16
C GLY A 26 2.19 -5.62 6.99
N ARG A 27 1.87 -6.23 8.14
CA ARG A 27 1.19 -7.51 8.24
C ARG A 27 -0.32 -7.34 8.09
N HIS A 28 -0.96 -8.40 7.58
CA HIS A 28 -2.43 -8.49 7.49
C HIS A 28 -3.11 -7.32 6.75
N CYS A 29 -2.41 -6.66 5.83
CA CYS A 29 -3.00 -5.64 4.98
C CYS A 29 -3.88 -6.26 3.89
N ILE A 30 -4.88 -5.52 3.43
CA ILE A 30 -5.75 -5.91 2.31
C ILE A 30 -5.60 -4.89 1.20
N ILE A 31 -4.95 -5.27 0.10
CA ILE A 31 -4.74 -4.40 -1.06
C ILE A 31 -5.57 -4.96 -2.22
N THR A 32 -6.66 -4.28 -2.55
CA THR A 32 -7.62 -4.75 -3.57
C THR A 32 -7.19 -4.34 -4.99
N ALA A 33 -7.91 -4.85 -6.00
CA ALA A 33 -7.46 -4.77 -7.39
C ALA A 33 -7.19 -3.35 -7.89
N GLN A 34 -6.20 -3.24 -8.78
CA GLN A 34 -5.83 -1.99 -9.47
C GLN A 34 -5.43 -0.84 -8.53
N VAL A 35 -4.92 -1.16 -7.33
CA VAL A 35 -4.26 -0.19 -6.47
C VAL A 35 -2.84 0.08 -6.96
N GLY A 36 -2.43 1.36 -6.98
CA GLY A 36 -1.05 1.78 -7.25
C GLY A 36 -0.40 2.40 -6.01
N ILE A 37 0.75 1.86 -5.58
CA ILE A 37 1.53 2.36 -4.44
C ILE A 37 2.89 2.84 -4.94
N ALA A 38 3.12 4.16 -4.89
CA ALA A 38 4.37 4.78 -5.31
C ALA A 38 5.51 4.58 -4.29
N GLY A 39 6.73 4.82 -4.75
CA GLY A 39 7.94 4.37 -4.07
C GLY A 39 8.18 5.01 -2.70
N SER A 40 8.90 4.29 -1.84
CA SER A 40 9.25 4.71 -0.48
C SER A 40 8.05 5.01 0.44
N THR A 41 6.87 4.50 0.10
CA THR A 41 5.68 4.61 0.93
C THR A 41 5.59 3.46 1.92
N VAL A 42 5.12 3.76 3.13
CA VAL A 42 4.96 2.80 4.23
C VAL A 42 3.47 2.66 4.55
N LEU A 43 2.97 1.43 4.54
CA LEU A 43 1.67 1.05 5.09
C LEU A 43 1.95 0.24 6.35
N GLU A 44 1.46 0.67 7.50
CA GLU A 44 1.55 -0.09 8.75
C GLU A 44 0.64 -1.33 8.73
N ASP A 45 0.64 -2.10 9.82
CA ASP A 45 -0.15 -3.33 9.94
C ASP A 45 -1.66 -3.05 9.81
N CYS A 46 -2.40 -4.03 9.27
CA CYS A 46 -3.86 -4.03 9.14
C CYS A 46 -4.45 -2.89 8.27
N VAL A 47 -3.67 -2.26 7.39
CA VAL A 47 -4.18 -1.27 6.45
C VAL A 47 -5.03 -1.95 5.36
N ALA A 48 -6.19 -1.36 5.05
CA ALA A 48 -7.04 -1.79 3.94
C ALA A 48 -7.14 -0.71 2.87
N VAL A 49 -6.89 -1.08 1.61
CA VAL A 49 -6.93 -0.19 0.45
C VAL A 49 -7.95 -0.68 -0.56
N GLY A 50 -9.01 0.09 -0.75
CA GLY A 50 -10.07 -0.15 -1.72
C GLY A 50 -9.60 0.03 -3.17
N GLY A 51 -10.30 -0.62 -4.10
CA GLY A 51 -9.82 -0.84 -5.46
C GLY A 51 -9.68 0.46 -6.24
N HIS A 52 -8.86 0.46 -7.29
CA HIS A 52 -8.57 1.66 -8.09
C HIS A 52 -7.99 2.85 -7.31
N SER A 53 -7.46 2.65 -6.10
CA SER A 53 -6.84 3.73 -5.33
C SER A 53 -5.39 3.98 -5.77
N ALA A 54 -4.94 5.23 -5.68
CA ALA A 54 -3.55 5.61 -5.91
C ALA A 54 -2.96 6.25 -4.65
N ILE A 55 -1.76 5.80 -4.26
CA ILE A 55 -1.03 6.31 -3.10
C ILE A 55 0.28 6.94 -3.60
N ALA A 56 0.46 8.24 -3.36
CA ALA A 56 1.68 8.97 -3.71
C ALA A 56 2.91 8.45 -2.94
N GLY A 57 4.10 8.80 -3.43
CA GLY A 57 5.38 8.32 -2.88
C GLY A 57 5.71 9.01 -1.56
N HIS A 58 6.58 8.39 -0.77
CA HIS A 58 7.07 8.93 0.50
C HIS A 58 5.96 9.22 1.54
N LEU A 59 4.82 8.52 1.45
CA LEU A 59 3.74 8.63 2.43
C LEU A 59 3.89 7.61 3.56
N HIS A 60 3.29 7.92 4.71
CA HIS A 60 3.13 6.99 5.82
C HIS A 60 1.64 6.82 6.14
N ILE A 61 1.13 5.61 5.97
CA ILE A 61 -0.27 5.24 6.20
C ILE A 61 -0.33 4.44 7.50
N GLY A 62 -0.97 5.02 8.52
CA GLY A 62 -0.97 4.48 9.88
C GLY A 62 -1.77 3.19 10.07
N HIS A 63 -1.51 2.51 11.17
CA HIS A 63 -2.08 1.23 11.56
C HIS A 63 -3.61 1.22 11.47
N GLY A 64 -4.16 0.19 10.82
CA GLY A 64 -5.61 0.00 10.71
C GLY A 64 -6.34 1.01 9.82
N ALA A 65 -5.62 1.89 9.11
CA ALA A 65 -6.24 2.85 8.21
C ALA A 65 -7.04 2.16 7.09
N GLN A 66 -8.18 2.76 6.74
CA GLN A 66 -9.05 2.29 5.66
C GLN A 66 -9.13 3.36 4.57
N VAL A 67 -8.70 3.00 3.37
CA VAL A 67 -8.75 3.85 2.19
C VAL A 67 -9.93 3.40 1.33
N ALA A 68 -10.91 4.27 1.14
CA ALA A 68 -12.07 3.98 0.30
C ALA A 68 -11.65 3.76 -1.17
N ALA A 69 -12.44 3.00 -1.93
CA ALA A 69 -12.17 2.75 -3.34
C ALA A 69 -12.09 4.05 -4.15
N ALA A 70 -11.30 4.03 -5.23
CA ALA A 70 -11.04 5.15 -6.14
C ALA A 70 -10.46 6.42 -5.47
N SER A 71 -9.81 6.28 -4.30
CA SER A 71 -9.17 7.40 -3.59
C SER A 71 -7.80 7.74 -4.19
N ARG A 72 -7.40 9.02 -4.07
CA ARG A 72 -6.05 9.49 -4.39
C ARG A 72 -5.42 10.11 -3.15
N LEU A 73 -4.53 9.38 -2.50
CA LEU A 73 -3.79 9.85 -1.32
C LEU A 73 -2.56 10.63 -1.78
N MET A 74 -2.47 11.88 -1.33
CA MET A 74 -1.40 12.83 -1.64
C MET A 74 -1.11 13.70 -0.42
N ARG A 75 0.08 14.31 -0.36
CA ARG A 75 0.50 15.26 0.67
C ARG A 75 1.09 16.50 0.01
#